data_AF-A0A091MFS4-F1
#
_entry.id   AF-A0A091MFS4-F1
#
_cell.length_a   1.000
_cell.length_b   1.000
_cell.length_c   1.000
_cell.angle_alpha   90.00
_cell.angle_beta   90.00
_cell.angle_gamma   90.00
#
_symmetry.space_group_name_H-M   'P 1'
#
loop_
_entity.id
_entity.type
_entity.pdbx_description
1 polymer ?
#
loop_
_entity_poly.entity_id
_entity_poly.type
_entity_poly.pdbx_seq_one_letter_code
_entity_poly.pdbx_strand_id
1 'polypeptide(L)'
;SRGPEEGLPTLTVTTILEDPYVMVRSAELEGYCIDLLKALAAMLHFSYKVKVVSDGQYGAVSSNGNWTGMIGEILRQEADIAVAPLTVTSAREEVVSFTTPFLQTGIGILLRKDTVSQEMSFFHFLAPFSKETWTGLLFAYVLTCFCLFLVARLSPCEWNEPKNEENHFTFLNSLWFGAGALALQGVTPRPKALSVRVIAAVWWLFTIALLAAYIANFTALLSSGSEQLPIQTFEDLVKQRKLEFGTLDGSSTFYFFKNSKNPIHQMIYEYMDKRRDRVLVKTYQEAVQRVMESNYAFIGESISQDLAAARHCNLIRAPEVIGARGFGIATTQASLWTKKLSIAVLKLRESGDLDYLRNKWWETSCLHKSRDRWSPLQPQALGGLFLTLAIGLALGVIAAVVELSNKSRHAAGHVKKSCCSVFTEEMCTRLRIKENTRQSQETSGRANA
;
A
#
# COMPACT_ATOMS: atom_id res chain seq x y z
N SER A 1 34.94 -9.06 -62.57
CA SER A 1 33.51 -9.09 -62.96
C SER A 1 32.66 -9.02 -61.69
N ARG A 2 32.30 -7.80 -61.26
CA ARG A 2 31.26 -7.61 -60.24
C ARG A 2 29.93 -7.81 -60.97
N GLY A 3 29.19 -8.86 -60.60
CA GLY A 3 27.80 -9.01 -61.02
C GLY A 3 26.96 -7.83 -60.48
N PRO A 4 25.81 -7.53 -61.09
CA PRO A 4 24.93 -6.48 -60.59
C PRO A 4 24.49 -6.85 -59.17
N GLU A 5 24.70 -5.94 -58.21
CA GLU A 5 24.02 -6.01 -56.93
C GLU A 5 22.52 -5.91 -57.21
N GLU A 6 21.81 -7.05 -57.23
CA GLU A 6 20.36 -7.06 -57.12
C GLU A 6 20.00 -6.32 -55.83
N GLY A 7 19.48 -5.10 -55.97
CA GLY A 7 19.09 -4.27 -54.83
C GLY A 7 18.13 -5.05 -53.94
N LEU A 8 18.50 -5.24 -52.68
CA LEU A 8 17.66 -5.94 -51.71
C LEU A 8 16.25 -5.30 -51.67
N PRO A 9 15.18 -6.13 -51.61
CA PRO A 9 13.82 -5.64 -51.67
C PRO A 9 13.55 -4.66 -50.52
N THR A 10 12.82 -3.58 -50.82
CA THR A 10 12.36 -2.62 -49.80
C THR A 10 11.15 -3.20 -49.09
N LEU A 11 11.29 -3.50 -47.80
CA LEU A 11 10.22 -4.07 -46.99
C LEU A 11 9.26 -3.01 -46.48
N THR A 12 7.97 -3.27 -46.59
CA THR A 12 6.92 -2.47 -45.97
C THR A 12 6.71 -2.94 -44.53
N VAL A 13 6.99 -2.06 -43.57
CA VAL A 13 6.91 -2.35 -42.14
C VAL A 13 5.67 -1.68 -41.56
N THR A 14 4.73 -2.47 -41.04
CA THR A 14 3.60 -1.93 -40.27
C THR A 14 3.96 -1.83 -38.78
N THR A 15 3.44 -0.80 -38.11
CA THR A 15 3.63 -0.55 -36.68
C THR A 15 2.45 0.19 -36.08
N ILE A 16 2.44 0.38 -34.76
CA ILE A 16 1.41 1.09 -34.01
C ILE A 16 2.05 2.19 -33.16
N LEU A 17 1.37 3.33 -33.00
CA LEU A 17 1.83 4.42 -32.15
C LEU A 17 1.60 4.06 -30.67
N GLU A 18 2.68 3.83 -29.95
CA GLU A 18 2.66 3.49 -28.53
C GLU A 18 3.99 3.89 -27.89
N ASP A 19 3.93 4.66 -26.80
CA ASP A 19 5.11 5.11 -26.05
C ASP A 19 5.65 3.98 -25.15
N PRO A 20 6.96 3.65 -25.16
CA PRO A 20 8.08 4.30 -25.86
C PRO A 20 8.51 3.53 -27.12
N TYR A 21 7.66 2.66 -27.64
CA TYR A 21 7.97 1.76 -28.75
C TYR A 21 8.06 2.50 -30.08
N VAL A 22 7.03 3.28 -30.41
CA VAL A 22 6.96 4.14 -31.59
C VAL A 22 6.18 5.40 -31.25
N MET A 23 6.83 6.54 -31.42
CA MET A 23 6.32 7.88 -31.12
C MET A 23 6.62 8.81 -32.32
N VAL A 24 5.83 9.88 -32.44
CA VAL A 24 6.08 10.92 -33.43
C VAL A 24 6.76 12.09 -32.73
N ARG A 25 7.97 12.44 -33.16
CA ARG A 25 8.69 13.64 -32.70
C ARG A 25 9.17 14.45 -33.90
N SER A 26 8.81 15.73 -33.95
CA SER A 26 9.21 16.63 -35.04
C SER A 26 8.90 16.08 -36.44
N ALA A 27 7.74 15.43 -36.61
CA ALA A 27 7.28 14.76 -37.83
C ALA A 27 8.06 13.49 -38.26
N GLU A 28 8.99 13.00 -37.45
CA GLU A 28 9.66 11.71 -37.66
C GLU A 28 9.23 10.67 -36.62
N LEU A 29 9.30 9.39 -37.00
CA LEU A 29 9.06 8.27 -36.10
C LEU A 29 10.33 7.96 -35.31
N GLU A 30 10.23 7.91 -33.98
CA GLU A 30 11.29 7.49 -33.07
C GLU A 30 10.74 6.50 -32.02
N GLY A 31 11.63 5.77 -31.34
CA GLY A 31 11.24 4.83 -30.30
C GLY A 31 12.05 3.53 -30.34
N TYR A 32 11.81 2.68 -29.35
CA TYR A 32 12.50 1.40 -29.21
C TYR A 32 12.38 0.52 -30.46
N CYS A 33 11.18 0.39 -31.04
CA CYS A 33 10.94 -0.44 -32.22
C CYS A 33 11.58 0.15 -33.48
N ILE A 34 11.70 1.49 -33.57
CA ILE A 34 12.39 2.16 -34.68
C ILE A 34 13.90 1.94 -34.61
N ASP A 35 14.49 2.07 -33.43
CA ASP A 35 15.93 1.80 -33.24
C ASP A 35 16.26 0.32 -33.46
N LEU A 36 15.40 -0.60 -32.99
CA LEU A 36 15.51 -2.03 -33.28
C LEU A 36 15.47 -2.29 -34.79
N LEU A 37 14.52 -1.69 -35.51
CA LEU A 37 14.41 -1.84 -36.96
C LEU A 37 15.66 -1.32 -37.69
N LYS A 38 16.21 -0.18 -37.28
CA LYS A 38 17.47 0.35 -37.80
C LYS A 38 18.63 -0.62 -37.60
N ALA A 39 18.77 -1.20 -36.41
CA ALA A 39 19.80 -2.19 -36.11
C ALA A 39 19.67 -3.46 -36.96
N LEU A 40 18.44 -3.96 -37.12
CA LEU A 40 18.16 -5.13 -37.97
C LEU A 40 18.44 -4.85 -39.45
N ALA A 41 18.04 -3.68 -39.95
CA ALA A 41 18.31 -3.25 -41.32
C ALA A 41 19.80 -3.12 -41.61
N ALA A 42 20.57 -2.55 -40.67
CA ALA A 42 22.02 -2.46 -40.78
C ALA A 42 22.70 -3.84 -40.81
N MET A 43 22.22 -4.78 -39.98
CA MET A 43 22.80 -6.13 -39.88
C MET A 43 22.46 -7.03 -41.08
N LEU A 44 21.27 -6.87 -41.66
CA LEU A 44 20.75 -7.71 -42.75
C LEU A 44 20.76 -7.03 -44.12
N HIS A 45 21.19 -5.77 -44.19
CA HIS A 45 21.32 -4.94 -45.39
C HIS A 45 20.03 -4.74 -46.19
N PHE A 46 18.85 -4.74 -45.55
CA PHE A 46 17.58 -4.46 -46.24
C PHE A 46 17.16 -2.99 -46.13
N SER A 47 16.45 -2.51 -47.15
CA SER A 47 15.77 -1.21 -47.11
C SER A 47 14.33 -1.37 -46.61
N TYR A 48 13.76 -0.34 -46.00
CA TYR A 48 12.39 -0.42 -45.47
C TYR A 48 11.63 0.89 -45.55
N LYS A 49 10.30 0.78 -45.56
CA LYS A 49 9.35 1.89 -45.41
C LYS A 49 8.41 1.59 -44.26
N VAL A 50 8.36 2.47 -43.26
CA VAL A 50 7.47 2.31 -42.10
C VAL A 50 6.12 2.95 -42.41
N LYS A 51 5.04 2.26 -42.04
CA LYS A 51 3.67 2.79 -42.03
C LYS A 51 3.02 2.50 -40.67
N VAL A 52 2.12 3.38 -40.26
CA VAL A 52 1.29 3.17 -39.07
C VAL A 52 0.04 2.39 -39.49
N VAL A 53 -0.36 1.42 -38.68
CA VAL A 53 -1.55 0.59 -38.89
C VAL A 53 -2.81 1.45 -38.99
N SER A 54 -3.66 1.11 -39.96
CA SER A 54 -4.77 2.00 -40.36
C SER A 54 -5.90 2.08 -39.32
N ASP A 55 -6.18 1.00 -38.62
CA ASP A 55 -7.29 0.88 -37.66
C ASP A 55 -6.86 1.02 -36.19
N GLY A 56 -5.57 1.27 -35.92
CA GLY A 56 -5.01 1.40 -34.58
C GLY A 56 -5.03 0.11 -33.75
N GLN A 57 -5.19 -1.07 -34.35
CA GLN A 57 -5.27 -2.33 -33.62
C GLN A 57 -4.04 -3.23 -33.86
N TYR A 58 -3.71 -4.06 -32.87
CA TYR A 58 -2.66 -5.08 -33.03
C TYR A 58 -3.07 -6.20 -33.97
N GLY A 59 -4.33 -6.61 -33.87
CA GLY A 59 -4.93 -7.67 -34.67
C GLY A 59 -5.58 -8.74 -33.81
N ALA A 60 -6.88 -8.86 -34.02
CA ALA A 60 -7.77 -9.85 -33.42
C ALA A 60 -8.75 -10.34 -34.48
N VAL A 61 -9.41 -11.48 -34.22
CA VAL A 61 -10.45 -12.01 -35.10
C VAL A 61 -11.73 -11.20 -34.89
N SER A 62 -12.17 -10.51 -35.95
CA SER A 62 -13.44 -9.78 -36.00
C SER A 62 -14.64 -10.74 -35.99
N SER A 63 -15.85 -10.22 -35.74
CA SER A 63 -17.11 -10.97 -35.81
C SER A 63 -17.30 -11.67 -37.16
N ASN A 64 -16.71 -11.13 -38.22
CA ASN A 64 -16.82 -11.65 -39.58
C ASN A 64 -15.77 -12.74 -39.89
N GLY A 65 -14.97 -13.16 -38.90
CA GLY A 65 -13.88 -14.14 -39.07
C GLY A 65 -12.57 -13.57 -39.64
N ASN A 66 -12.57 -12.30 -40.08
CA ASN A 66 -11.38 -11.66 -40.64
C ASN A 66 -10.48 -11.06 -39.54
N TRP A 67 -9.17 -11.07 -39.77
CA TRP A 67 -8.18 -10.45 -38.90
C TRP A 67 -8.11 -8.92 -39.10
N THR A 68 -8.18 -8.18 -38.01
CA THR A 68 -7.96 -6.72 -37.96
C THR A 68 -6.49 -6.38 -37.73
N GLY A 69 -6.15 -5.10 -37.66
CA GLY A 69 -4.86 -4.62 -37.20
C GLY A 69 -3.67 -5.03 -38.04
N MET A 70 -2.48 -4.98 -37.42
CA MET A 70 -1.22 -5.33 -38.06
C MET A 70 -1.19 -6.77 -38.60
N ILE A 71 -1.81 -7.72 -37.89
CA ILE A 71 -1.96 -9.10 -38.38
C ILE A 71 -2.76 -9.14 -39.68
N GLY A 72 -3.89 -8.42 -39.73
CA GLY A 72 -4.70 -8.30 -40.94
C GLY A 72 -3.96 -7.66 -42.11
N GLU A 73 -3.15 -6.63 -41.86
CA GLU A 73 -2.35 -5.97 -42.91
C GLU A 73 -1.30 -6.92 -43.52
N ILE A 74 -0.66 -7.77 -42.70
CA ILE A 74 0.26 -8.81 -43.21
C ILE A 74 -0.50 -9.83 -44.08
N LEU A 75 -1.67 -10.30 -43.63
CA LEU A 75 -2.46 -11.28 -44.37
C LEU A 75 -2.99 -10.73 -45.71
N ARG A 76 -3.33 -9.44 -45.75
CA ARG A 76 -3.75 -8.74 -46.97
C ARG A 76 -2.58 -8.30 -47.85
N GLN A 77 -1.34 -8.62 -47.48
CA GLN A 77 -0.11 -8.22 -48.19
C GLN A 77 0.05 -6.69 -48.32
N GLU A 78 -0.53 -5.94 -47.38
CA GLU A 78 -0.35 -4.49 -47.28
C GLU A 78 0.93 -4.13 -46.52
N ALA A 79 1.53 -5.09 -45.83
CA ALA A 79 2.80 -5.00 -45.12
C ALA A 79 3.53 -6.35 -45.17
N ASP A 80 4.87 -6.32 -45.24
CA ASP A 80 5.69 -7.52 -45.28
C ASP A 80 6.01 -8.04 -43.87
N ILE A 81 6.26 -7.11 -42.94
CA ILE A 81 6.59 -7.39 -41.54
C ILE A 81 5.89 -6.40 -40.60
N ALA A 82 5.63 -6.81 -39.36
CA ALA A 82 5.17 -5.94 -38.28
C ALA A 82 6.21 -5.85 -37.17
N VAL A 83 6.69 -4.63 -36.90
CA VAL A 83 7.64 -4.33 -35.82
C VAL A 83 6.95 -3.40 -34.83
N ALA A 84 6.48 -3.97 -33.73
CA ALA A 84 5.66 -3.33 -32.71
C ALA A 84 5.74 -4.14 -31.41
N PRO A 85 5.20 -3.66 -30.27
CA PRO A 85 4.99 -4.47 -29.06
C PRO A 85 3.87 -5.51 -29.27
N LEU A 86 4.08 -6.40 -30.25
CA LEU A 86 3.10 -7.38 -30.68
C LEU A 86 3.35 -8.70 -29.94
N THR A 87 2.46 -9.03 -29.02
CA THR A 87 2.49 -10.28 -28.26
C THR A 87 2.41 -11.49 -29.18
N VAL A 88 3.36 -12.43 -29.06
CA VAL A 88 3.29 -13.75 -29.69
C VAL A 88 2.21 -14.58 -29.00
N THR A 89 1.25 -15.09 -29.78
CA THR A 89 0.13 -15.91 -29.28
C THR A 89 -0.15 -17.04 -30.25
N SER A 90 -0.65 -18.19 -29.77
CA SER A 90 -0.96 -19.34 -30.64
C SER A 90 -1.87 -18.97 -31.81
N ALA A 91 -2.96 -18.24 -31.55
CA ALA A 91 -3.91 -17.86 -32.59
C ALA A 91 -3.30 -16.97 -33.68
N ARG A 92 -2.29 -16.16 -33.34
CA ARG A 92 -1.57 -15.34 -34.33
C ARG A 92 -0.52 -16.16 -35.08
N GLU A 93 0.21 -17.05 -34.40
CA GLU A 93 1.22 -17.92 -35.01
C GLU A 93 0.63 -18.90 -36.04
N GLU A 94 -0.65 -19.23 -35.92
CA GLU A 94 -1.36 -20.06 -36.92
C GLU A 94 -1.49 -19.39 -38.29
N VAL A 95 -1.49 -18.05 -38.33
CA VAL A 95 -1.75 -17.26 -39.56
C VAL A 95 -0.55 -16.42 -40.01
N VAL A 96 0.38 -16.10 -39.11
CA VAL A 96 1.63 -15.38 -39.41
C VAL A 96 2.80 -16.08 -38.72
N SER A 97 4.02 -15.84 -39.18
CA SER A 97 5.22 -16.40 -38.54
C SER A 97 5.91 -15.34 -37.69
N PHE A 98 6.24 -15.67 -36.43
CA PHE A 98 6.98 -14.78 -35.54
C PHE A 98 8.46 -15.12 -35.43
N THR A 99 9.26 -14.09 -35.16
CA THR A 99 10.64 -14.28 -34.70
C THR A 99 10.70 -14.78 -33.26
N THR A 100 11.88 -15.21 -32.83
CA THR A 100 12.21 -15.22 -31.40
C THR A 100 11.85 -13.87 -30.77
N PRO A 101 11.20 -13.84 -29.58
CA PRO A 101 10.80 -12.59 -28.98
C PRO A 101 12.01 -11.69 -28.71
N PHE A 102 11.94 -10.41 -29.05
CA PHE A 102 13.01 -9.44 -28.76
C PHE A 102 12.89 -8.88 -27.34
N LEU A 103 11.66 -8.80 -26.79
CA LEU A 103 11.38 -8.32 -25.45
C LEU A 103 10.51 -9.31 -24.68
N GLN A 104 10.84 -9.59 -23.42
CA GLN A 104 10.06 -10.47 -22.55
C GLN A 104 9.11 -9.68 -21.66
N THR A 105 7.92 -10.23 -21.40
CA THR A 105 6.90 -9.62 -20.54
C THR A 105 5.94 -10.69 -19.99
N GLY A 106 4.86 -10.27 -19.34
CA GLY A 106 3.79 -11.09 -18.79
C GLY A 106 2.61 -10.20 -18.40
N ILE A 107 1.52 -10.80 -17.93
CA ILE A 107 0.36 -10.03 -17.47
C ILE A 107 0.58 -9.63 -16.03
N GLY A 108 0.61 -8.32 -15.77
CA GLY A 108 0.62 -7.75 -14.43
C GLY A 108 -0.61 -6.89 -14.16
N ILE A 109 -0.69 -6.38 -12.93
CA ILE A 109 -1.73 -5.46 -12.47
C ILE A 109 -1.06 -4.12 -12.12
N LEU A 110 -1.53 -3.03 -12.74
CA LEU A 110 -1.13 -1.66 -12.42
C LEU A 110 -2.18 -1.03 -11.51
N LEU A 111 -1.71 -0.46 -10.40
CA LEU A 111 -2.52 0.08 -9.32
C LEU A 111 -2.03 1.48 -8.97
N ARG A 112 -2.92 2.27 -8.38
CA ARG A 112 -2.54 3.51 -7.70
C ARG A 112 -2.09 3.20 -6.26
N LYS A 113 -1.06 3.89 -5.78
CA LYS A 113 -0.40 3.65 -4.49
C LYS A 113 -1.26 4.01 -3.27
N ASP A 114 -2.26 4.86 -3.40
CA ASP A 114 -3.22 5.26 -2.35
C ASP A 114 -4.40 4.28 -2.21
N THR A 115 -4.83 3.61 -3.28
CA THR A 115 -5.77 2.47 -3.25
C THR A 115 -5.22 1.33 -2.38
N VAL A 116 -3.89 1.26 -2.25
CA VAL A 116 -3.17 0.35 -1.36
C VAL A 116 -3.31 0.74 0.12
N SER A 117 -3.41 2.04 0.41
CA SER A 117 -3.40 2.60 1.77
C SER A 117 -4.80 2.69 2.41
N GLN A 118 -5.78 1.98 1.85
CA GLN A 118 -7.18 2.07 2.29
C GLN A 118 -7.45 1.17 3.51
N GLU A 119 -6.95 1.58 4.66
CA GLU A 119 -7.67 2.30 5.72
C GLU A 119 -6.60 2.60 6.77
N MET A 120 -6.21 3.87 6.90
CA MET A 120 -5.40 4.30 8.04
C MET A 120 -6.18 3.99 9.31
N SER A 121 -6.00 2.77 9.82
CA SER A 121 -6.60 2.32 11.05
C SER A 121 -6.05 3.24 12.12
N PHE A 122 -6.93 4.04 12.73
CA PHE A 122 -6.58 4.90 13.86
C PHE A 122 -5.81 4.11 14.95
N PHE A 123 -5.96 2.78 14.99
CA PHE A 123 -5.32 1.86 15.92
C PHE A 123 -4.00 1.26 15.42
N HIS A 124 -3.30 1.85 14.45
CA HIS A 124 -2.01 1.34 13.96
C HIS A 124 -0.96 1.20 15.08
N PHE A 125 -1.07 1.99 16.16
CA PHE A 125 -0.23 1.84 17.35
C PHE A 125 -0.43 0.50 18.10
N LEU A 126 -1.55 -0.21 17.92
CA LEU A 126 -1.76 -1.54 18.52
C LEU A 126 -1.19 -2.69 17.67
N ALA A 127 -0.78 -2.41 16.42
CA ALA A 127 -0.27 -3.41 15.48
C ALA A 127 1.02 -4.15 15.89
N PRO A 128 1.93 -3.62 16.74
CA PRO A 128 3.17 -4.32 17.11
C PRO A 128 2.97 -5.67 17.81
N PHE A 129 1.79 -5.89 18.39
CA PHE A 129 1.42 -7.14 19.04
C PHE A 129 0.12 -7.70 18.47
N SER A 130 0.06 -9.03 18.36
CA SER A 130 -1.16 -9.73 17.93
C SER A 130 -2.27 -9.60 18.97
N LYS A 131 -3.51 -9.84 18.55
CA LYS A 131 -4.67 -9.87 19.47
C LYS A 131 -4.47 -10.86 20.61
N GLU A 132 -3.89 -12.02 20.32
CA GLU A 132 -3.59 -13.06 21.31
C GLU A 132 -2.59 -12.56 22.35
N THR A 133 -1.52 -11.89 21.89
CA THR A 133 -0.52 -11.29 22.79
C THR A 133 -1.13 -10.22 23.70
N TRP A 134 -1.98 -9.34 23.16
CA TRP A 134 -2.70 -8.34 23.97
C TRP A 134 -3.59 -8.98 25.03
N THR A 135 -4.32 -10.05 24.69
CA THR A 135 -5.14 -10.78 25.66
C THR A 135 -4.30 -11.46 26.73
N GLY A 136 -3.16 -12.06 26.36
CA GLY A 136 -2.22 -12.66 27.31
C GLY A 136 -1.61 -11.63 28.27
N LEU A 137 -1.29 -10.43 27.77
CA LEU A 137 -0.80 -9.33 28.60
C LEU A 137 -1.82 -8.87 29.64
N LEU A 138 -3.09 -8.73 29.23
CA LEU A 138 -4.17 -8.36 30.14
C LEU A 138 -4.32 -9.41 31.26
N PHE A 139 -4.27 -10.69 30.91
CA PHE A 139 -4.33 -11.78 31.89
C PHE A 139 -3.13 -11.76 32.85
N ALA A 140 -1.91 -11.62 32.32
CA ALA A 140 -0.69 -11.53 33.14
C ALA A 140 -0.71 -10.32 34.10
N TYR A 141 -1.24 -9.18 33.64
CA TYR A 141 -1.40 -7.99 34.46
C TYR A 141 -2.35 -8.22 35.64
N VAL A 142 -3.57 -8.73 35.37
CA VAL A 142 -4.56 -9.00 36.42
C VAL A 142 -4.04 -10.05 37.40
N LEU A 143 -3.42 -11.12 36.91
CA LEU A 143 -2.81 -12.16 37.74
C LEU A 143 -1.71 -11.60 38.64
N THR A 144 -0.84 -10.74 38.11
CA THR A 144 0.23 -10.12 38.91
C THR A 144 -0.33 -9.21 39.99
N CYS A 145 -1.34 -8.40 39.67
CA CYS A 145 -2.02 -7.54 40.65
C CYS A 145 -2.72 -8.35 41.75
N PHE A 146 -3.32 -9.49 41.39
CA PHE A 146 -3.90 -10.42 42.35
C PHE A 146 -2.85 -11.04 43.27
N CYS A 147 -1.72 -11.50 42.72
CA CYS A 147 -0.61 -12.03 43.52
C CYS A 147 0.00 -10.98 44.45
N LEU A 148 0.18 -9.74 43.98
CA LEU A 148 0.63 -8.62 44.81
C LEU A 148 -0.33 -8.35 45.96
N PHE A 149 -1.65 -8.32 45.69
CA PHE A 149 -2.67 -8.19 46.72
C PHE A 149 -2.62 -9.33 47.74
N LEU A 150 -2.55 -10.58 47.29
CA LEU A 150 -2.51 -11.74 48.18
C LEU A 150 -1.25 -11.74 49.07
N VAL A 151 -0.08 -11.52 48.47
CA VAL A 151 1.20 -11.55 49.19
C VAL A 151 1.33 -10.35 50.13
N ALA A 152 0.83 -9.17 49.75
CA ALA A 152 0.81 -8.02 50.64
C ALA A 152 -0.10 -8.23 51.85
N ARG A 153 -1.19 -9.00 51.70
CA ARG A 153 -2.07 -9.38 52.81
C ARG A 153 -1.47 -10.45 53.71
N LEU A 154 -0.78 -11.44 53.14
CA LEU A 154 -0.17 -12.55 53.88
C LEU A 154 1.14 -12.17 54.59
N SER A 155 1.89 -11.20 54.06
CA SER A 155 3.23 -10.88 54.56
C SER A 155 3.18 -10.06 55.85
N PRO A 156 3.72 -10.55 56.99
CA PRO A 156 3.65 -9.84 58.27
C PRO A 156 4.33 -8.47 58.25
N CYS A 157 5.44 -8.33 57.50
CA CYS A 157 6.22 -7.09 57.42
C CYS A 157 5.54 -5.92 56.68
N GLU A 158 4.42 -6.18 55.98
CA GLU A 158 3.60 -5.11 55.38
C GLU A 158 2.63 -4.47 56.39
N TRP A 159 2.38 -5.14 57.51
CA TRP A 159 1.51 -4.66 58.58
C TRP A 159 2.35 -3.96 59.65
N ASN A 160 2.05 -2.69 59.97
CA ASN A 160 2.61 -2.09 61.19
C ASN A 160 1.80 -2.57 62.42
N GLU A 161 0.46 -2.45 62.37
CA GLU A 161 -0.47 -2.96 63.39
C GLU A 161 -1.73 -3.57 62.73
N PRO A 162 -1.86 -4.91 62.61
CA PRO A 162 -2.94 -5.54 61.85
C PRO A 162 -4.35 -5.35 62.44
N LYS A 163 -4.46 -4.85 63.69
CA LYS A 163 -5.74 -4.59 64.36
C LYS A 163 -6.22 -3.13 64.24
N ASN A 164 -5.32 -2.19 63.96
CA ASN A 164 -5.62 -0.75 63.99
C ASN A 164 -5.39 -0.05 62.64
N GLU A 165 -4.63 -0.64 61.72
CA GLU A 165 -4.34 -0.06 60.40
C GLU A 165 -4.88 -0.91 59.24
N GLU A 166 -5.46 -0.24 58.25
CA GLU A 166 -5.82 -0.86 56.98
C GLU A 166 -4.59 -1.01 56.08
N ASN A 167 -4.39 -2.19 55.48
CA ASN A 167 -3.28 -2.42 54.56
C ASN A 167 -3.43 -1.55 53.30
N HIS A 168 -2.40 -0.77 52.99
CA HIS A 168 -2.38 0.16 51.85
C HIS A 168 -2.43 -0.54 50.49
N PHE A 169 -2.05 -1.82 50.38
CA PHE A 169 -2.25 -2.64 49.19
C PHE A 169 -3.66 -3.25 49.17
N THR A 170 -4.64 -2.42 48.83
CA THR A 170 -5.97 -2.89 48.39
C THR A 170 -5.88 -3.43 46.96
N PHE A 171 -6.85 -4.23 46.50
CA PHE A 171 -6.86 -4.73 45.13
C PHE A 171 -6.80 -3.60 44.08
N LEU A 172 -7.51 -2.49 44.31
CA LEU A 172 -7.43 -1.30 43.45
C LEU A 172 -6.05 -0.62 43.49
N ASN A 173 -5.43 -0.52 44.67
CA ASN A 173 -4.08 0.05 44.79
C ASN A 173 -3.03 -0.87 44.17
N SER A 174 -3.23 -2.20 44.18
CA SER A 174 -2.40 -3.16 43.47
C SER A 174 -2.55 -3.04 41.95
N LEU A 175 -3.77 -2.83 41.45
CA LEU A 175 -4.01 -2.51 40.03
C LEU A 175 -3.30 -1.21 39.63
N TRP A 176 -3.43 -0.15 40.44
CA TRP A 176 -2.77 1.13 40.22
C TRP A 176 -1.23 1.01 40.25
N PHE A 177 -0.68 0.24 41.20
CA PHE A 177 0.75 -0.06 41.26
C PHE A 177 1.23 -0.82 40.01
N GLY A 178 0.49 -1.84 39.58
CA GLY A 178 0.82 -2.61 38.37
C GLY A 178 0.76 -1.76 37.10
N ALA A 179 -0.23 -0.86 37.01
CA ALA A 179 -0.38 0.07 35.88
C ALA A 179 0.74 1.11 35.85
N GLY A 180 1.16 1.61 37.02
CA GLY A 180 2.31 2.50 37.16
C GLY A 180 3.59 1.89 36.59
N ALA A 181 3.86 0.63 36.90
CA ALA A 181 5.02 -0.08 36.37
C ALA A 181 5.01 -0.19 34.84
N LEU A 182 3.84 -0.43 34.21
CA LEU A 182 3.70 -0.43 32.74
C LEU A 182 4.00 0.96 32.13
N ALA A 183 3.66 2.03 32.84
CA ALA A 183 3.95 3.40 32.43
C ALA A 183 5.37 3.87 32.81
N LEU A 184 6.21 2.97 33.36
CA LEU A 184 7.51 3.29 33.95
C LEU A 184 7.46 4.38 35.03
N GLN A 185 6.31 4.50 35.71
CA GLN A 185 6.09 5.44 36.80
C GLN A 185 6.20 4.73 38.15
N GLY A 186 6.92 5.35 39.08
CA GLY A 186 6.95 4.91 40.47
C GLY A 186 5.66 5.28 41.18
N VAL A 187 4.94 4.29 41.72
CA VAL A 187 3.64 4.49 42.39
C VAL A 187 3.75 4.21 43.89
N THR A 188 3.02 4.98 44.69
CA THR A 188 2.75 4.72 46.11
C THR A 188 1.49 3.86 46.24
N PRO A 189 1.45 2.83 47.10
CA PRO A 189 2.35 2.55 48.23
C PRO A 189 3.61 1.76 47.85
N ARG A 190 4.70 2.00 48.58
CA ARG A 190 6.00 1.32 48.38
C ARG A 190 6.02 0.00 49.18
N PRO A 191 6.40 -1.13 48.57
CA PRO A 191 6.47 -2.42 49.27
C PRO A 191 7.57 -2.44 50.33
N LYS A 192 7.22 -2.87 51.55
CA LYS A 192 8.14 -3.03 52.69
C LYS A 192 8.73 -4.44 52.74
N ALA A 193 7.91 -5.47 52.54
CA ALA A 193 8.27 -6.87 52.64
C ALA A 193 9.08 -7.36 51.44
N LEU A 194 10.03 -8.26 51.70
CA LEU A 194 10.89 -8.87 50.68
C LEU A 194 10.08 -9.63 49.63
N SER A 195 9.06 -10.39 50.06
CA SER A 195 8.16 -11.17 49.19
C SER A 195 7.46 -10.30 48.14
N VAL A 196 6.90 -9.16 48.55
CA VAL A 196 6.23 -8.21 47.66
C VAL A 196 7.24 -7.53 46.72
N ARG A 197 8.45 -7.21 47.22
CA ARG A 197 9.55 -6.65 46.41
C ARG A 197 10.02 -7.61 45.33
N VAL A 198 10.07 -8.92 45.60
CA VAL A 198 10.44 -9.93 44.59
C VAL A 198 9.42 -9.94 43.45
N ILE A 199 8.12 -9.99 43.76
CA ILE A 199 7.07 -9.96 42.73
C ILE A 199 7.11 -8.65 41.94
N ALA A 200 7.28 -7.51 42.63
CA ALA A 200 7.40 -6.21 41.98
C ALA A 200 8.62 -6.13 41.05
N ALA A 201 9.78 -6.66 41.47
CA ALA A 201 10.99 -6.69 40.66
C ALA A 201 10.84 -7.57 39.42
N VAL A 202 10.21 -8.74 39.55
CA VAL A 202 9.92 -9.62 38.41
C VAL A 202 8.95 -8.95 37.44
N TRP A 203 7.90 -8.28 37.95
CA TRP A 203 6.97 -7.50 37.13
C TRP A 203 7.70 -6.37 36.39
N TRP A 204 8.57 -5.63 37.07
CA TRP A 204 9.36 -4.56 36.45
C TRP A 204 10.23 -5.08 35.31
N LEU A 205 10.96 -6.17 35.53
CA LEU A 205 11.78 -6.80 34.48
C LEU A 205 10.93 -7.23 33.29
N PHE A 206 9.76 -7.81 33.55
CA PHE A 206 8.80 -8.17 32.50
C PHE A 206 8.31 -6.93 31.72
N THR A 207 7.92 -5.85 32.41
CA THR A 207 7.44 -4.61 31.75
C THR A 207 8.52 -3.92 30.91
N ILE A 208 9.77 -3.90 31.37
CA ILE A 208 10.90 -3.34 30.62
C ILE A 208 11.16 -4.16 29.35
N ALA A 209 11.20 -5.48 29.47
CA ALA A 209 11.39 -6.37 28.32
C ALA A 209 10.24 -6.24 27.30
N LEU A 210 9.00 -6.16 27.78
CA LEU A 210 7.81 -5.95 26.96
C LEU A 210 7.85 -4.61 26.22
N LEU A 211 8.22 -3.52 26.90
CA LEU A 211 8.35 -2.20 26.29
C LEU A 211 9.45 -2.20 25.23
N ALA A 212 10.61 -2.82 25.50
CA ALA A 212 11.69 -2.95 24.53
C ALA A 212 11.23 -3.72 23.28
N ALA A 213 10.50 -4.82 23.44
CA ALA A 213 9.92 -5.58 22.34
C ALA A 213 8.89 -4.76 21.54
N TYR A 214 8.04 -4.00 22.22
CA TYR A 214 7.07 -3.11 21.59
C TYR A 214 7.76 -2.03 20.75
N ILE A 215 8.76 -1.33 21.32
CA ILE A 215 9.52 -0.30 20.63
C ILE A 215 10.25 -0.89 19.41
N ALA A 216 10.87 -2.06 19.55
CA ALA A 216 11.58 -2.73 18.45
C ALA A 216 10.61 -3.05 17.29
N ASN A 217 9.48 -3.68 17.58
CA ASN A 217 8.49 -4.04 16.56
C ASN A 217 7.81 -2.81 15.95
N PHE A 218 7.48 -1.80 16.76
CA PHE A 218 6.90 -0.55 16.26
C PHE A 218 7.89 0.22 15.36
N THR A 219 9.17 0.25 15.74
CA THR A 219 10.23 0.85 14.91
C THR A 219 10.42 0.07 13.60
N ALA A 220 10.38 -1.26 13.66
CA ALA A 220 10.46 -2.10 12.46
C ALA A 220 9.27 -1.86 11.51
N LEU A 221 8.06 -1.71 12.07
CA LEU A 221 6.84 -1.40 11.31
C LEU A 221 6.91 -0.02 10.64
N LEU A 222 7.42 0.99 11.35
CA LEU A 222 7.61 2.34 10.79
C LEU A 222 8.73 2.37 9.74
N SER A 223 9.78 1.58 9.94
CA SER A 223 10.95 1.55 9.04
C SER A 223 10.71 0.72 7.78
N SER A 224 9.87 -0.32 7.85
CA SER A 224 9.60 -1.18 6.72
C SER A 224 8.79 -0.48 5.65
N GLY A 225 8.05 0.59 5.98
CA GLY A 225 7.33 1.47 5.03
C GLY A 225 6.39 0.73 4.09
N SER A 226 6.15 -0.56 4.34
CA SER A 226 5.49 -1.50 3.48
C SER A 226 4.19 -1.81 4.18
N GLU A 227 3.22 -0.90 4.01
CA GLU A 227 1.84 -1.36 3.96
C GLU A 227 1.83 -2.46 2.91
N GLN A 228 1.63 -3.70 3.35
CA GLN A 228 1.47 -4.83 2.42
C GLN A 228 0.43 -4.41 1.40
N LEU A 229 0.79 -4.47 0.12
CA LEU A 229 -0.15 -4.19 -0.97
C LEU A 229 -1.42 -5.02 -0.69
N PRO A 230 -2.60 -4.41 -0.54
CA PRO A 230 -3.84 -5.16 -0.30
C PRO A 230 -4.19 -6.05 -1.49
N ILE A 231 -3.61 -5.75 -2.67
CA ILE A 231 -3.72 -6.55 -3.87
C ILE A 231 -2.31 -6.92 -4.31
N GLN A 232 -1.91 -8.15 -4.02
CA GLN A 232 -0.65 -8.73 -4.51
C GLN A 232 -0.89 -9.71 -5.64
N THR A 233 -2.04 -10.38 -5.60
CA THR A 233 -2.41 -11.44 -6.55
C THR A 233 -3.67 -11.13 -7.34
N PHE A 234 -3.85 -11.84 -8.46
CA PHE A 234 -5.11 -11.84 -9.22
C PHE A 234 -6.28 -12.39 -8.39
N GLU A 235 -6.02 -13.27 -7.42
CA GLU A 235 -7.04 -13.76 -6.50
C GLU A 235 -7.52 -12.65 -5.55
N ASP A 236 -6.60 -11.84 -5.01
CA ASP A 236 -6.94 -10.67 -4.18
C ASP A 236 -7.77 -9.66 -4.96
N LEU A 237 -7.43 -9.44 -6.24
CA LEU A 237 -8.14 -8.55 -7.15
C LEU A 237 -9.60 -8.97 -7.35
N VAL A 238 -9.89 -10.28 -7.39
CA VAL A 238 -11.25 -10.81 -7.55
C VAL A 238 -12.03 -10.85 -6.24
N LYS A 239 -11.35 -11.08 -5.11
CA LYS A 239 -11.98 -11.11 -3.77
C LYS A 239 -12.49 -9.73 -3.35
N GLN A 240 -11.75 -8.68 -3.69
CA GLN A 240 -12.16 -7.31 -3.40
C GLN A 240 -13.32 -6.88 -4.32
N ARG A 241 -14.23 -6.03 -3.82
CA ARG A 241 -15.40 -5.51 -4.57
C ARG A 241 -15.41 -4.00 -4.79
N LYS A 242 -14.41 -3.28 -4.26
CA LYS A 242 -14.39 -1.80 -4.22
C LYS A 242 -13.68 -1.20 -5.44
N LEU A 243 -12.76 -1.94 -6.05
CA LEU A 243 -11.89 -1.52 -7.14
C LEU A 243 -12.35 -2.14 -8.46
N GLU A 244 -12.59 -1.29 -9.45
CA GLU A 244 -12.90 -1.75 -10.80
C GLU A 244 -11.62 -2.18 -11.50
N PHE A 245 -11.68 -3.18 -12.37
CA PHE A 245 -10.51 -3.61 -13.14
C PHE A 245 -10.87 -3.98 -14.58
N GLY A 246 -9.91 -3.81 -15.48
CA GLY A 246 -10.08 -4.09 -16.90
C GLY A 246 -8.77 -4.11 -17.67
N THR A 247 -8.86 -4.27 -18.99
CA THR A 247 -7.72 -4.38 -19.90
C THR A 247 -8.00 -3.64 -21.20
N LEU A 248 -7.06 -3.67 -22.14
CA LEU A 248 -7.24 -3.10 -23.47
C LEU A 248 -8.26 -3.93 -24.28
N ASP A 249 -9.19 -3.25 -24.95
CA ASP A 249 -10.18 -3.92 -25.82
C ASP A 249 -9.49 -4.63 -26.99
N GLY A 250 -9.93 -5.85 -27.29
CA GLY A 250 -9.32 -6.69 -28.33
C GLY A 250 -7.87 -7.11 -28.07
N SER A 251 -7.32 -6.90 -26.86
CA SER A 251 -5.94 -7.25 -26.54
C SER A 251 -5.73 -8.77 -26.36
N SER A 252 -4.48 -9.20 -26.55
CA SER A 252 -4.04 -10.57 -26.22
C SER A 252 -4.35 -10.95 -24.77
N THR A 253 -4.29 -9.97 -23.85
CA THR A 253 -4.64 -10.14 -22.43
C THR A 253 -6.12 -10.43 -22.22
N PHE A 254 -7.02 -9.73 -22.93
CA PHE A 254 -8.46 -10.04 -22.87
C PHE A 254 -8.75 -11.49 -23.32
N TYR A 255 -8.18 -11.90 -24.46
CA TYR A 255 -8.35 -13.27 -24.98
C TYR A 255 -7.65 -14.33 -24.12
N PHE A 256 -6.56 -13.98 -23.44
CA PHE A 256 -5.89 -14.87 -22.49
C PHE A 256 -6.85 -15.29 -21.36
N PHE A 257 -7.56 -14.33 -20.75
CA PHE A 257 -8.52 -14.64 -19.70
C PHE A 257 -9.73 -15.40 -20.24
N LYS A 258 -10.22 -15.05 -21.44
CA LYS A 258 -11.31 -15.77 -22.13
C LYS A 258 -11.00 -17.25 -22.34
N ASN A 259 -9.79 -17.57 -22.79
CA ASN A 259 -9.39 -18.92 -23.15
C ASN A 259 -8.79 -19.70 -21.97
N SER A 260 -8.68 -19.08 -20.79
CA SER A 260 -8.06 -19.72 -19.63
C SER A 260 -8.96 -20.80 -19.02
N LYS A 261 -8.34 -21.87 -18.52
CA LYS A 261 -9.00 -22.93 -17.76
C LYS A 261 -8.97 -22.71 -16.24
N ASN A 262 -8.24 -21.69 -15.79
CA ASN A 262 -8.18 -21.36 -14.37
C ASN A 262 -9.49 -20.66 -13.94
N PRO A 263 -10.17 -21.13 -12.87
CA PRO A 263 -11.43 -20.54 -12.42
C PRO A 263 -11.30 -19.04 -12.06
N ILE A 264 -10.19 -18.60 -11.45
CA ILE A 264 -9.97 -17.19 -11.11
C ILE A 264 -9.87 -16.33 -12.39
N HIS A 265 -9.20 -16.84 -13.42
CA HIS A 265 -9.08 -16.15 -14.70
C HIS A 265 -10.42 -16.05 -15.45
N GLN A 266 -11.25 -17.10 -15.36
CA GLN A 266 -12.60 -17.09 -15.90
C GLN A 266 -13.49 -16.08 -15.18
N MET A 267 -13.38 -15.97 -13.85
CA MET A 267 -14.08 -14.92 -13.10
C MET A 267 -13.66 -13.51 -13.51
N ILE A 268 -12.36 -13.29 -13.77
CA ILE A 268 -11.84 -12.02 -14.30
C ILE A 268 -12.43 -11.74 -15.68
N TYR A 269 -12.44 -12.73 -16.57
CA TYR A 269 -13.05 -12.59 -17.90
C TYR A 269 -14.53 -12.24 -17.82
N GLU A 270 -15.33 -12.99 -17.05
CA GLU A 270 -16.76 -12.74 -16.90
C GLU A 270 -17.05 -11.36 -16.29
N TYR A 271 -16.20 -10.91 -15.35
CA TYR A 271 -16.29 -9.57 -14.78
C TYR A 271 -16.14 -8.49 -15.87
N MET A 272 -15.14 -8.66 -16.74
CA MET A 272 -14.83 -7.72 -17.82
C MET A 272 -15.86 -7.78 -18.94
N ASP A 273 -16.29 -8.97 -19.34
CA ASP A 273 -17.25 -9.20 -20.42
C ASP A 273 -18.62 -8.59 -20.09
N LYS A 274 -19.10 -8.76 -18.85
CA LYS A 274 -20.36 -8.16 -18.37
C LYS A 274 -20.33 -6.63 -18.30
N ARG A 275 -19.15 -6.01 -18.26
CA ARG A 275 -18.96 -4.56 -18.08
C ARG A 275 -18.09 -3.94 -19.17
N ARG A 276 -18.12 -4.52 -20.37
CA ARG A 276 -17.21 -4.21 -21.47
C ARG A 276 -17.05 -2.70 -21.70
N ASP A 277 -18.16 -1.98 -21.84
CA ASP A 277 -18.19 -0.55 -22.14
C ASP A 277 -17.63 0.34 -21.02
N ARG A 278 -17.63 -0.18 -19.78
CA ARG A 278 -17.16 0.57 -18.61
C ARG A 278 -15.71 0.25 -18.27
N VAL A 279 -15.26 -1.00 -18.37
CA VAL A 279 -13.95 -1.40 -17.83
C VAL A 279 -12.86 -1.55 -18.88
N LEU A 280 -13.20 -1.80 -20.15
CA LEU A 280 -12.19 -1.88 -21.19
C LEU A 280 -11.80 -0.48 -21.67
N VAL A 281 -10.52 -0.33 -22.00
CA VAL A 281 -9.91 0.92 -22.49
C VAL A 281 -9.37 0.70 -23.90
N LYS A 282 -9.24 1.77 -24.69
CA LYS A 282 -8.81 1.67 -26.09
C LYS A 282 -7.30 1.79 -26.24
N THR A 283 -6.67 2.67 -25.46
CA THR A 283 -5.24 2.94 -25.55
C THR A 283 -4.54 2.78 -24.21
N TYR A 284 -3.23 2.52 -24.26
CA TYR A 284 -2.43 2.38 -23.05
C TYR A 284 -2.36 3.71 -22.27
N GLN A 285 -2.28 4.86 -22.96
CA GLN A 285 -2.29 6.16 -22.30
C GLN A 285 -3.61 6.42 -21.55
N GLU A 286 -4.75 6.06 -22.13
CA GLU A 286 -6.06 6.13 -21.46
C GLU A 286 -6.07 5.25 -20.19
N ALA A 287 -5.50 4.05 -20.29
CA ALA A 287 -5.39 3.13 -19.16
C ALA A 287 -4.60 3.73 -17.99
N VAL A 288 -3.41 4.27 -18.26
CA VAL A 288 -2.54 4.88 -17.23
C VAL A 288 -3.24 6.08 -16.61
N GLN A 289 -3.83 6.96 -17.43
CA GLN A 289 -4.56 8.13 -16.93
C GLN A 289 -5.72 7.71 -16.04
N ARG A 290 -6.46 6.66 -16.41
CA ARG A 290 -7.60 6.18 -15.63
C ARG A 290 -7.20 5.58 -14.27
N VAL A 291 -6.08 4.86 -14.19
CA VAL A 291 -5.54 4.39 -12.90
C VAL A 291 -5.08 5.59 -12.05
N MET A 292 -4.52 6.62 -12.68
CA MET A 292 -4.16 7.87 -12.01
C MET A 292 -5.36 8.73 -11.63
N GLU A 293 -6.50 8.62 -12.33
CA GLU A 293 -7.79 9.31 -12.21
C GLU A 293 -8.74 8.77 -11.12
N SER A 294 -8.90 7.45 -11.15
CA SER A 294 -10.05 6.76 -10.55
C SER A 294 -9.62 5.54 -9.74
N ASN A 295 -10.55 4.97 -8.97
CA ASN A 295 -10.34 3.69 -8.30
C ASN A 295 -10.46 2.56 -9.33
N TYR A 296 -9.43 2.40 -10.16
CA TYR A 296 -9.36 1.44 -11.26
C TYR A 296 -7.99 0.74 -11.29
N ALA A 297 -8.00 -0.57 -11.52
CA ALA A 297 -6.80 -1.37 -11.75
C ALA A 297 -6.70 -1.77 -13.23
N PHE A 298 -5.52 -1.57 -13.82
CA PHE A 298 -5.29 -1.94 -15.21
C PHE A 298 -4.52 -3.26 -15.31
N ILE A 299 -5.07 -4.21 -16.05
CA ILE A 299 -4.45 -5.51 -16.34
C ILE A 299 -3.83 -5.45 -17.74
N GLY A 300 -2.53 -5.67 -17.85
CA GLY A 300 -1.79 -5.47 -19.10
C GLY A 300 -0.38 -6.01 -19.06
N GLU A 301 0.43 -5.63 -20.05
CA GLU A 301 1.81 -6.11 -20.19
C GLU A 301 2.72 -5.47 -19.12
N SER A 302 3.43 -6.32 -18.37
CA SER A 302 4.22 -5.95 -17.19
C SER A 302 5.29 -4.91 -17.50
N ILE A 303 5.90 -4.98 -18.70
CA ILE A 303 6.99 -4.09 -19.07
C ILE A 303 6.53 -2.65 -19.34
N SER A 304 5.32 -2.49 -19.88
CA SER A 304 4.68 -1.18 -20.03
C SER A 304 4.28 -0.65 -18.67
N GLN A 305 3.79 -1.52 -17.78
CA GLN A 305 3.40 -1.15 -16.41
C GLN A 305 4.60 -0.71 -15.56
N ASP A 306 5.74 -1.40 -15.69
CA ASP A 306 7.00 -1.03 -15.02
C ASP A 306 7.44 0.38 -15.47
N LEU A 307 7.28 0.72 -16.75
CA LEU A 307 7.54 2.06 -17.25
C LEU A 307 6.56 3.09 -16.67
N ALA A 308 5.26 2.78 -16.65
CA ALA A 308 4.26 3.67 -16.08
C ALA A 308 4.55 3.95 -14.59
N ALA A 309 4.91 2.94 -13.82
CA ALA A 309 5.32 3.10 -12.42
C ALA A 309 6.64 3.89 -12.28
N ALA A 310 7.58 3.72 -13.21
CA ALA A 310 8.84 4.47 -13.24
C ALA A 310 8.67 5.94 -13.63
N ARG A 311 7.65 6.28 -14.42
CA ARG A 311 7.33 7.67 -14.82
C ARG A 311 6.40 8.36 -13.83
N HIS A 312 5.44 7.62 -13.26
CA HIS A 312 4.41 8.14 -12.37
C HIS A 312 4.55 7.52 -10.98
N CYS A 313 5.13 8.27 -10.04
CA CYS A 313 5.50 7.73 -8.71
C CYS A 313 4.31 7.45 -7.78
N ASN A 314 3.10 7.83 -8.20
CA ASN A 314 1.84 7.48 -7.55
C ASN A 314 1.29 6.13 -8.02
N LEU A 315 1.92 5.49 -9.01
CA LEU A 315 1.55 4.17 -9.52
C LEU A 315 2.48 3.10 -8.98
N ILE A 316 1.96 1.88 -8.86
CA ILE A 316 2.69 0.70 -8.47
C ILE A 316 2.16 -0.52 -9.21
N ARG A 317 3.04 -1.43 -9.59
CA ARG A 317 2.66 -2.72 -10.16
C ARG A 317 2.57 -3.77 -9.05
N ALA A 318 1.53 -4.60 -9.07
CA ALA A 318 1.43 -5.75 -8.18
C ALA A 318 2.59 -6.74 -8.46
N PRO A 319 3.11 -7.46 -7.45
CA PRO A 319 4.26 -8.34 -7.64
C PRO A 319 4.00 -9.52 -8.59
N GLU A 320 2.78 -10.08 -8.55
CA GLU A 320 2.42 -11.24 -9.38
C GLU A 320 2.41 -10.87 -10.88
N VAL A 321 3.11 -11.69 -11.67
CA VAL A 321 3.08 -11.63 -13.13
C VAL A 321 2.77 -13.03 -13.64
N ILE A 322 1.72 -13.17 -14.45
CA ILE A 322 1.26 -14.45 -15.00
C ILE A 322 1.46 -14.50 -16.51
N GLY A 323 1.42 -15.71 -17.09
CA GLY A 323 1.39 -15.87 -18.54
C GLY A 323 2.62 -15.28 -19.23
N ALA A 324 3.80 -15.74 -18.81
CA ALA A 324 5.09 -15.37 -19.39
C ALA A 324 5.04 -15.44 -20.92
N ARG A 325 5.41 -14.34 -21.58
CA ARG A 325 5.25 -14.13 -23.01
C ARG A 325 6.29 -13.13 -23.51
N GLY A 326 6.25 -12.78 -24.80
CA GLY A 326 7.14 -11.78 -25.34
C GLY A 326 6.62 -11.12 -26.61
N PHE A 327 7.25 -10.00 -26.95
CA PHE A 327 7.02 -9.31 -28.21
C PHE A 327 7.94 -9.86 -29.28
N GLY A 328 7.34 -10.25 -30.41
CA GLY A 328 8.05 -10.77 -31.57
C GLY A 328 7.75 -9.93 -32.80
N ILE A 329 8.61 -10.04 -33.81
CA ILE A 329 8.38 -9.45 -35.12
C ILE A 329 7.53 -10.44 -35.92
N ALA A 330 6.36 -10.00 -36.38
CA ALA A 330 5.51 -10.83 -37.24
C ALA A 330 5.91 -10.66 -38.71
N THR A 331 5.82 -11.74 -39.46
CA THR A 331 6.11 -11.80 -40.89
C THR A 331 5.03 -12.62 -41.59
N THR A 332 4.94 -12.52 -42.92
CA THR A 332 4.07 -13.41 -43.71
C THR A 332 4.37 -14.87 -43.41
N GLN A 333 3.33 -15.72 -43.41
CA GLN A 333 3.48 -17.13 -43.11
C GLN A 333 4.54 -17.79 -44.02
N ALA A 334 5.43 -18.58 -43.42
CA ALA A 334 6.54 -19.26 -44.11
C ALA A 334 7.54 -18.32 -44.82
N SER A 335 7.66 -17.06 -44.39
CA SER A 335 8.66 -16.13 -44.94
C SER A 335 10.09 -16.54 -44.64
N LEU A 336 10.98 -16.42 -45.64
CA LEU A 336 12.43 -16.56 -45.48
C LEU A 336 13.01 -15.51 -44.50
N TRP A 337 12.32 -14.38 -44.31
CA TRP A 337 12.72 -13.33 -43.39
C TRP A 337 12.62 -13.76 -41.92
N THR A 338 11.65 -14.60 -41.56
CA THR A 338 11.44 -15.06 -40.18
C THR A 338 12.73 -15.61 -39.56
N LYS A 339 13.38 -16.53 -40.27
CA LYS A 339 14.62 -17.17 -39.80
C LYS A 339 15.78 -16.18 -39.73
N LYS A 340 15.94 -15.33 -40.75
CA LYS A 340 17.00 -14.32 -40.80
C LYS A 340 16.87 -13.30 -39.67
N LEU A 341 15.65 -12.77 -39.46
CA LEU A 341 15.33 -11.82 -38.40
C LEU A 341 15.48 -12.45 -37.02
N SER A 342 15.01 -13.69 -36.83
CA SER A 342 15.15 -14.38 -35.55
C SER A 342 16.62 -14.57 -35.15
N ILE A 343 17.50 -14.96 -36.09
CA ILE A 343 18.94 -15.05 -35.84
C ILE A 343 19.53 -13.67 -35.52
N ALA A 344 19.12 -12.62 -36.23
CA ALA A 344 19.58 -11.26 -35.97
C ALA A 344 19.15 -10.75 -34.58
N VAL A 345 17.92 -11.01 -34.16
CA VAL A 345 17.41 -10.69 -32.80
C VAL A 345 18.21 -11.42 -31.73
N LEU A 346 18.57 -12.69 -31.95
CA LEU A 346 19.42 -13.45 -31.02
C LEU A 346 20.83 -12.82 -30.92
N LYS A 347 21.43 -12.44 -32.04
CA LYS A 347 22.73 -11.73 -32.04
C LYS A 347 22.67 -10.42 -31.26
N LEU A 348 21.62 -9.61 -31.46
CA LEU A 348 21.42 -8.36 -30.71
C LEU A 348 21.19 -8.59 -29.22
N ARG A 349 20.62 -9.74 -28.84
CA ARG A 349 20.49 -10.15 -27.43
C ARG A 349 21.84 -10.53 -26.85
N GLU A 350 22.61 -11.36 -27.55
CA GLU A 350 23.92 -11.86 -27.11
C GLU A 350 24.98 -10.75 -27.04
N SER A 351 24.91 -9.75 -27.91
CA SER A 351 25.79 -8.57 -27.89
C SER A 351 25.44 -7.57 -26.77
N GLY A 352 24.25 -7.66 -26.17
CA GLY A 352 23.73 -6.70 -25.20
C GLY A 352 23.08 -5.45 -25.81
N ASP A 353 22.96 -5.37 -27.14
CA ASP A 353 22.34 -4.23 -27.83
C ASP A 353 20.86 -4.06 -27.45
N LEU A 354 20.12 -5.15 -27.27
CA LEU A 354 18.72 -5.07 -26.83
C LEU A 354 18.58 -4.49 -25.41
N ASP A 355 19.52 -4.79 -24.51
CA ASP A 355 19.55 -4.22 -23.16
C ASP A 355 19.94 -2.74 -23.19
N TYR A 356 20.89 -2.37 -24.05
CA TYR A 356 21.24 -0.96 -24.30
C TYR A 356 20.02 -0.17 -24.80
N LEU A 357 19.31 -0.69 -25.80
CA LEU A 357 18.08 -0.06 -26.31
C LEU A 357 17.01 0.01 -25.22
N ARG A 358 16.85 -1.03 -24.39
CA ARG A 358 15.88 -1.01 -23.29
C ARG A 358 16.20 0.13 -22.32
N ASN A 359 17.45 0.21 -21.86
CA ASN A 359 17.87 1.22 -20.90
C ASN A 359 17.74 2.65 -21.47
N LYS A 360 17.99 2.83 -22.77
CA LYS A 360 17.81 4.11 -23.46
C LYS A 360 16.36 4.60 -23.43
N TRP A 361 15.38 3.71 -23.62
CA TRP A 361 13.97 4.07 -23.77
C TRP A 361 13.14 3.92 -22.49
N TRP A 362 13.60 3.14 -21.50
CA TRP A 362 12.98 2.97 -20.18
C TRP A 362 13.65 3.87 -19.12
N GLU A 363 13.79 5.17 -19.41
CA GLU A 363 14.33 6.12 -18.44
C GLU A 363 13.34 6.37 -17.29
N THR A 364 13.83 6.28 -16.04
CA THR A 364 13.03 6.45 -14.83
C THR A 364 12.91 7.93 -14.47
N SER A 365 11.72 8.52 -14.60
CA SER A 365 11.46 9.91 -14.18
C SER A 365 11.26 10.06 -12.68
N CYS A 366 10.85 8.98 -12.00
CA CYS A 366 10.92 8.89 -10.55
C CYS A 366 12.38 8.79 -10.16
N LEU A 367 13.02 9.96 -9.98
CA LEU A 367 14.22 10.09 -9.17
C LEU A 367 14.00 9.20 -7.97
N HIS A 368 14.80 8.14 -7.88
CA HIS A 368 14.83 7.29 -6.74
C HIS A 368 15.03 8.25 -5.56
N LYS A 369 13.96 8.54 -4.81
CA LYS A 369 14.03 9.13 -3.46
C LYS A 369 14.66 8.09 -2.52
N SER A 370 15.66 7.36 -3.00
CA SER A 370 16.58 6.56 -2.25
C SER A 370 17.59 7.51 -1.63
N ARG A 371 17.28 8.01 -0.44
CA ARG A 371 18.12 7.76 0.75
C ARG A 371 17.80 8.60 1.98
N ASP A 372 16.83 9.49 1.97
CA ASP A 372 16.34 10.03 3.24
C ASP A 372 15.24 9.13 3.77
N ARG A 373 15.68 8.05 4.41
CA ARG A 373 14.89 7.03 5.13
C ARG A 373 14.12 7.63 6.34
N TRP A 374 14.01 8.95 6.39
CA TRP A 374 13.45 9.74 7.46
C TRP A 374 12.38 10.67 6.88
N SER A 375 11.17 10.15 6.74
CA SER A 375 9.99 10.99 6.67
C SER A 375 9.54 11.31 8.10
N PRO A 376 9.32 12.59 8.47
CA PRO A 376 8.80 12.92 9.78
C PRO A 376 7.47 12.19 10.00
N LEU A 377 7.25 11.72 11.22
CA LEU A 377 6.06 10.96 11.57
C LEU A 377 4.83 11.86 11.39
N GLN A 378 3.96 11.49 10.45
CA GLN A 378 2.79 12.29 10.12
C GLN A 378 1.76 12.24 11.25
N PRO A 379 1.04 13.35 11.56
CA PRO A 379 -0.02 13.35 12.57
C PRO A 379 -1.07 12.27 12.35
N GLN A 380 -1.32 11.89 11.09
CA GLN A 380 -2.22 10.83 10.69
C GLN A 380 -1.83 9.46 11.29
N ALA A 381 -0.52 9.16 11.38
CA ALA A 381 -0.03 7.92 11.97
C ALA A 381 -0.17 7.88 13.51
N LEU A 382 -0.22 9.05 14.15
CA LEU A 382 -0.43 9.21 15.60
C LEU A 382 -1.89 9.58 15.96
N GLY A 383 -2.79 9.67 14.98
CA GLY A 383 -4.13 10.20 15.17
C GLY A 383 -4.94 9.48 16.25
N GLY A 384 -4.81 8.14 16.34
CA GLY A 384 -5.46 7.37 17.39
C GLY A 384 -4.95 7.65 18.81
N LEU A 385 -3.66 8.02 18.98
CA LEU A 385 -3.11 8.38 20.29
C LEU A 385 -3.66 9.73 20.79
N PHE A 386 -3.82 10.70 19.88
CA PHE A 386 -4.50 11.95 20.22
C PHE A 386 -5.98 11.74 20.58
N LEU A 387 -6.65 10.84 19.86
CA LEU A 387 -8.05 10.49 20.14
C LEU A 387 -8.20 9.79 21.51
N THR A 388 -7.35 8.82 21.83
CA THR A 388 -7.41 8.13 23.14
C THR A 388 -7.10 9.08 24.29
N LEU A 389 -6.15 10.01 24.13
CA LEU A 389 -5.88 11.06 25.10
C LEU A 389 -7.12 11.96 25.32
N ALA A 390 -7.76 12.42 24.24
CA ALA A 390 -8.95 13.27 24.33
C ALA A 390 -10.11 12.56 25.07
N ILE A 391 -10.36 11.28 24.75
CA ILE A 391 -11.36 10.46 25.43
C ILE A 391 -11.01 10.31 26.93
N GLY A 392 -9.75 10.02 27.25
CA GLY A 392 -9.30 9.86 28.64
C GLY A 392 -9.46 11.13 29.48
N LEU A 393 -9.10 12.29 28.93
CA LEU A 393 -9.30 13.59 29.60
C LEU A 393 -10.78 13.88 29.82
N ALA A 394 -11.64 13.62 28.82
CA ALA A 394 -13.08 13.82 28.95
C ALA A 394 -13.69 12.90 30.03
N LEU A 395 -13.31 11.62 30.05
CA LEU A 395 -13.76 10.67 31.08
C LEU A 395 -13.32 11.10 32.49
N GLY A 396 -12.09 11.62 32.64
CA GLY A 396 -11.60 12.12 33.93
C GLY A 396 -12.41 13.31 34.45
N VAL A 397 -12.74 14.28 33.59
CA VAL A 397 -13.60 15.42 33.94
C VAL A 397 -15.01 14.93 34.31
N ILE A 398 -15.58 14.01 33.52
CA ILE A 398 -16.91 13.45 33.80
C ILE A 398 -16.91 12.73 35.15
N ALA A 399 -15.90 11.90 35.44
CA ALA A 399 -15.77 11.22 36.73
C ALA A 399 -15.71 12.21 37.90
N ALA A 400 -14.93 13.29 37.79
CA ALA A 400 -14.86 14.33 38.82
C ALA A 400 -16.22 15.04 39.04
N VAL A 401 -16.97 15.31 37.97
CA VAL A 401 -18.33 15.87 38.07
C VAL A 401 -19.29 14.89 38.74
N VAL A 402 -19.20 13.59 38.42
CA VAL A 402 -20.01 12.54 39.04
C VAL A 402 -19.69 12.39 40.52
N GLU A 403 -18.41 12.39 40.90
CA GLU A 403 -17.97 12.35 42.31
C GLU A 403 -18.50 13.55 43.10
N LEU A 404 -18.38 14.75 42.52
CA LEU A 404 -18.90 15.98 43.14
C LEU A 404 -20.43 15.95 43.24
N SER A 405 -21.11 15.41 42.25
CA SER A 405 -22.57 15.22 42.25
C SER A 405 -23.00 14.23 43.32
N ASN A 406 -22.30 13.11 43.49
CA ASN A 406 -22.62 12.13 44.52
C ASN A 406 -22.33 12.67 45.92
N LYS A 407 -21.20 13.34 46.12
CA LYS A 407 -20.86 13.97 47.41
C LYS A 407 -21.85 15.06 47.80
N SER A 408 -22.25 15.91 46.84
CA SER A 408 -23.26 16.96 47.07
C SER A 408 -24.65 16.38 47.35
N ARG A 409 -25.04 15.26 46.70
CA ARG A 409 -26.27 14.52 47.04
C ARG A 409 -26.26 14.00 48.47
N HIS A 410 -25.16 13.39 48.91
CA HIS A 410 -25.02 12.92 50.30
C HIS A 410 -25.04 14.07 51.31
N ALA A 411 -24.34 15.17 51.02
CA ALA A 411 -24.36 16.37 51.88
C ALA A 411 -25.73 17.05 51.93
N ALA A 412 -26.45 17.12 50.80
CA ALA A 412 -27.81 17.65 50.72
C ALA A 412 -28.81 16.82 51.55
N GLY A 413 -28.63 15.49 51.60
CA GLY A 413 -29.41 14.60 52.46
C GLY A 413 -29.24 14.88 53.97
N HIS A 414 -28.04 15.27 54.40
CA HIS A 414 -27.76 15.65 55.79
C HIS A 414 -28.27 17.06 56.14
N VAL A 415 -28.21 18.00 55.20
CA VAL A 415 -28.47 19.43 55.45
C VAL A 415 -29.90 19.86 55.02
N LYS A 416 -30.73 18.96 54.47
CA LYS A 416 -32.09 19.23 53.93
C LYS A 416 -32.14 20.43 52.96
N LYS A 417 -31.11 20.58 52.11
CA LYS A 417 -31.05 21.57 51.04
C LYS A 417 -31.25 20.91 49.67
N SER A 418 -31.55 21.70 48.63
CA SER A 418 -31.63 21.19 47.26
C SER A 418 -30.24 20.73 46.77
N CYS A 419 -30.19 19.57 46.10
CA CYS A 419 -28.95 19.03 45.53
C CYS A 419 -28.25 20.02 44.58
N CYS A 420 -29.03 20.76 43.77
CA CYS A 420 -28.49 21.74 42.84
C CYS A 420 -27.85 22.96 43.55
N SER A 421 -28.39 23.39 44.69
CA SER A 421 -27.81 24.53 45.42
C SER A 421 -26.48 24.16 46.07
N VAL A 422 -26.39 22.97 46.67
CA VAL A 422 -25.16 22.46 47.31
C VAL A 422 -24.07 22.16 46.28
N PHE A 423 -24.44 21.58 45.13
CA PHE A 423 -23.50 21.35 44.03
C PHE A 423 -22.92 22.65 43.47
N THR A 424 -23.78 23.66 43.23
CA THR A 424 -23.34 24.95 42.70
C THR A 424 -22.47 25.70 43.71
N GLU A 425 -22.79 25.64 44.99
CA GLU A 425 -22.00 26.24 46.08
C GLU A 425 -20.60 25.60 46.21
N GLU A 426 -20.51 24.26 46.19
CA GLU A 426 -19.23 23.53 46.20
C GLU A 426 -18.41 23.78 44.93
N MET A 427 -19.05 23.80 43.76
CA MET A 427 -18.38 24.06 42.48
C MET A 427 -17.83 25.49 42.42
N CYS A 428 -18.64 26.49 42.82
CA CYS A 428 -18.20 27.88 42.92
C CYS A 428 -17.06 28.04 43.93
N THR A 429 -17.10 27.34 45.07
CA THR A 429 -16.03 27.43 46.09
C THR A 429 -14.71 26.84 45.59
N ARG A 430 -14.75 25.72 44.86
CA ARG A 430 -13.54 25.03 44.36
C ARG A 430 -12.93 25.69 43.12
N LEU A 431 -13.74 26.38 42.31
CA LEU A 431 -13.27 27.13 41.13
C LEU A 431 -12.89 28.58 41.45
N ARG A 432 -13.22 29.11 42.63
CA ARG A 432 -12.82 30.47 43.03
C ARG A 432 -11.32 30.48 43.38
N ILE A 433 -10.52 31.07 42.51
CA ILE A 433 -9.16 31.53 42.86
C ILE A 433 -9.33 32.54 44.02
N LYS A 434 -8.66 32.28 45.14
CA LYS A 434 -8.70 33.11 46.37
C LYS A 434 -8.19 34.52 46.07
N GLU A 435 -9.08 35.44 45.72
CA GLU A 435 -8.86 36.89 45.83
C GLU A 435 -9.68 37.42 47.01
N ASN A 436 -9.00 37.53 48.17
CA ASN A 436 -9.15 38.57 49.20
C ASN A 436 -8.76 38.05 50.59
N THR A 437 -7.45 38.07 50.86
CA THR A 437 -6.89 38.17 52.22
C THR A 437 -6.35 39.60 52.45
N ARG A 438 -7.12 40.62 52.09
CA ARG A 438 -6.81 42.04 52.39
C ARG A 438 -8.09 42.84 52.60
N GLN A 439 -8.79 42.61 53.71
CA GLN A 439 -9.82 43.54 54.20
C GLN A 439 -10.10 43.42 55.72
N SER A 440 -9.10 43.03 56.52
CA SER A 440 -9.21 43.04 58.00
C SER A 440 -8.09 43.82 58.70
N GLN A 441 -7.48 44.82 58.05
CA GLN A 441 -6.50 45.68 58.71
C GLN A 441 -6.76 47.20 58.62
N GLU A 442 -7.84 47.66 57.97
CA GLU A 442 -8.16 49.10 57.89
C GLU A 442 -9.29 49.58 58.83
N THR A 443 -9.88 48.70 59.65
CA THR A 443 -10.93 49.07 60.63
C THR A 443 -10.49 49.01 62.10
N SER A 444 -9.18 49.12 62.38
CA SER A 444 -8.66 49.24 63.76
C SER A 444 -7.78 50.50 63.99
N GLY A 445 -7.89 51.51 63.12
CA GLY A 445 -7.11 52.76 63.19
C GLY A 445 -7.91 54.05 63.42
N ARG A 446 -9.22 53.98 63.70
CA ARG A 446 -10.08 55.14 63.98
C ARG A 446 -11.00 54.89 65.19
N ALA A 447 -10.37 54.69 66.34
CA ALA A 447 -11.02 54.81 67.65
C ALA A 447 -9.92 55.08 68.68
N ASN A 448 -9.45 56.34 68.72
CA ASN A 448 -8.80 57.02 69.85
C ASN A 448 -8.43 58.44 69.38
N ALA A 449 -9.42 59.34 69.50
CA ALA A 449 -9.26 60.77 69.66
C ALA A 449 -10.37 61.23 70.60
#